data_AF-A0A7S2PZH3-F1
#
_entry.id   AF-A0A7S2PZH3-F1
#
_cell.length_a   1.000
_cell.length_b   1.000
_cell.length_c   1.000
_cell.angle_alpha   90.00
_cell.angle_beta   90.00
_cell.angle_gamma   90.00
#
_symmetry.space_group_name_H-M   'P 1'
#
loop_
_entity.id
_entity.type
_entity.pdbx_description
1 polymer ?
#
loop_
_entity_poly.entity_id
_entity_poly.type
_entity_poly.pdbx_seq_one_letter_code
_entity_poly.pdbx_strand_id
1 'polypeptide(L)'
;KRNTYASYDSKGDALSFRALPRLWKPDPLVSSGILPLLKDWISKTEYNHQRIPCTVFDLGSGAGRDVCYLAEETKAFYHNSIQQQQTKEQNKLHCNQFPLHFVGIDNHNGSARRCE
;
A
#
# COMPACT_ATOMS: atom_id res chain seq x y z
N LYS A 1 -9.61 -21.38 33.45
CA LYS A 1 -9.84 -20.06 34.09
C LYS A 1 -8.75 -19.06 33.67
N ARG A 2 -9.04 -18.20 32.70
CA ARG A 2 -8.72 -16.76 32.77
C ARG A 2 -9.50 -16.06 31.66
N ASN A 3 -10.40 -15.20 32.10
CA ASN A 3 -11.30 -14.36 31.35
C ASN A 3 -10.67 -12.96 31.38
N THR A 4 -10.48 -12.32 30.24
CA THR A 4 -10.13 -10.89 30.18
C THR A 4 -10.89 -10.26 29.03
N TYR A 5 -12.09 -9.76 29.36
CA TYR A 5 -12.82 -8.79 28.55
C TYR A 5 -11.94 -7.55 28.41
N ALA A 6 -11.55 -7.22 27.18
CA ALA A 6 -10.95 -5.93 26.87
C ALA A 6 -12.06 -4.87 26.91
N SER A 7 -12.00 -4.01 27.93
CA SER A 7 -12.80 -2.80 28.06
C SER A 7 -12.38 -1.81 26.98
N TYR A 8 -13.28 -1.47 26.07
CA TYR A 8 -13.07 -0.38 25.11
C TYR A 8 -13.38 0.95 25.81
N ASP A 9 -12.33 1.67 26.20
CA ASP A 9 -12.45 3.06 26.64
C ASP A 9 -12.45 3.97 25.41
N SER A 10 -13.59 4.60 25.17
CA SER A 10 -13.85 5.50 24.04
C SER A 10 -13.18 6.85 24.28
N LYS A 11 -11.88 6.95 24.01
CA LYS A 11 -11.20 8.23 23.79
C LYS A 11 -10.59 8.19 22.39
N GLY A 12 -10.83 9.26 21.63
CA GLY A 12 -10.49 9.40 20.22
C GLY A 12 -8.99 9.30 19.94
N ASP A 13 -8.46 8.09 19.97
CA ASP A 13 -7.15 7.76 19.43
C ASP A 13 -7.26 7.86 17.91
N ALA A 14 -6.63 8.88 17.35
CA ALA A 14 -6.22 8.84 15.96
C ALA A 14 -5.44 7.54 15.79
N LEU A 15 -6.04 6.54 15.13
CA LEU A 15 -5.43 5.25 14.84
C LEU A 15 -4.16 5.51 14.03
N SER A 16 -3.03 5.71 14.70
CA SER A 16 -1.74 5.85 14.04
C SER A 16 -1.46 4.49 13.42
N PHE A 17 -1.54 4.40 12.09
CA PHE A 17 -1.21 3.17 11.38
C PHE A 17 0.23 2.80 11.72
N ARG A 18 0.39 1.74 12.52
CA ARG A 18 1.70 1.18 12.86
C ARG A 18 1.81 -0.18 12.18
N ALA A 19 2.67 -0.27 11.18
CA ALA A 19 2.96 -1.53 10.52
C ALA A 19 3.48 -2.54 11.57
N LEU A 20 2.90 -3.73 11.57
CA LEU A 20 3.39 -4.83 12.40
C LEU A 20 4.78 -5.27 11.90
N PRO A 21 5.67 -5.72 12.80
CA PRO A 21 6.98 -6.23 12.39
C PRO A 21 6.81 -7.43 11.44
N ARG A 22 7.46 -7.37 10.28
CA ARG A 22 7.40 -8.44 9.27
C ARG A 22 8.28 -9.61 9.70
N LEU A 23 7.82 -10.84 9.41
CA LEU A 23 8.58 -12.06 9.65
C LEU A 23 9.57 -12.38 8.50
N TRP A 24 9.54 -11.58 7.44
CA TRP A 24 10.38 -11.70 6.25
C TRP A 24 11.00 -10.35 5.91
N LYS A 25 12.12 -10.39 5.19
CA LYS A 25 12.72 -9.22 4.55
C LYS A 25 12.34 -9.22 3.07
N PRO A 26 12.00 -8.06 2.48
CA PRO A 26 11.79 -7.96 1.04
C PRO A 26 13.11 -8.20 0.31
N ASP A 27 13.04 -8.50 -0.98
CA ASP A 27 14.24 -8.51 -1.83
C ASP A 27 14.96 -7.13 -1.79
N PRO A 28 16.30 -7.08 -1.78
CA PRO A 28 17.04 -5.82 -1.83
C PRO A 28 16.68 -4.93 -3.03
N LEU A 29 16.46 -5.49 -4.22
CA LEU A 29 16.05 -4.75 -5.40
C LEU A 29 14.67 -4.11 -5.20
N VAL A 30 13.76 -4.81 -4.54
CA VAL A 30 12.41 -4.31 -4.27
C VAL A 30 12.46 -3.13 -3.30
N SER A 31 13.21 -3.26 -2.21
CA SER A 31 13.30 -2.23 -1.17
C SER A 31 14.16 -1.03 -1.55
N SER A 32 15.29 -1.24 -2.23
CA SER A 32 16.25 -0.18 -2.58
C SER A 32 16.08 0.36 -4.00
N GLY A 33 15.48 -0.40 -4.91
CA GLY A 33 15.27 -0.01 -6.31
C GLY A 33 13.83 0.37 -6.60
N ILE A 34 12.90 -0.58 -6.46
CA ILE A 34 11.51 -0.40 -6.92
C ILE A 34 10.72 0.54 -6.01
N LEU A 35 10.81 0.39 -4.68
CA LEU A 35 10.05 1.20 -3.74
C LEU A 35 10.33 2.71 -3.89
N PRO A 36 11.60 3.18 -4.00
CA PRO A 36 11.88 4.59 -4.27
C PRO A 36 11.25 5.12 -5.56
N LEU A 37 11.26 4.34 -6.64
CA LEU A 37 10.66 4.72 -7.92
C LEU A 37 9.14 4.91 -7.81
N LEU A 38 8.46 4.02 -7.08
CA LEU A 38 7.02 4.16 -6.84
C LEU A 38 6.69 5.39 -5.97
N LYS A 39 7.51 5.70 -4.95
CA LYS A 39 7.34 6.91 -4.13
C LYS A 39 7.54 8.19 -4.95
N ASP A 40 8.54 8.22 -5.82
CA ASP A 40 8.78 9.32 -6.75
C ASP A 40 7.62 9.50 -7.73
N TRP A 41 7.11 8.40 -8.31
CA TRP A 41 5.93 8.42 -9.17
C TRP A 41 4.70 8.99 -8.45
N ILE A 42 4.40 8.52 -7.22
CA ILE A 42 3.30 9.04 -6.39
C ILE A 42 3.44 10.56 -6.19
N SER A 43 4.65 11.03 -5.91
CA SER A 43 4.92 12.45 -5.62
C SER A 43 4.76 13.34 -6.86
N LYS A 44 5.17 12.85 -8.04
CA LYS A 44 5.10 13.62 -9.30
C LYS A 44 3.69 13.68 -9.90
N THR A 45 2.87 12.67 -9.66
CA THR A 45 1.51 12.59 -10.24
C THR A 45 0.56 13.65 -9.65
N GLU A 46 0.90 14.27 -8.51
CA GLU A 46 0.19 15.42 -7.94
C GLU A 46 0.22 16.67 -8.83
N TYR A 47 1.33 16.90 -9.55
CA TYR A 47 1.59 18.19 -10.22
C TYR A 47 0.62 18.49 -11.38
N ASN A 48 -0.07 17.48 -11.90
CA ASN A 48 -0.97 17.60 -13.06
C ASN A 48 -2.47 17.50 -12.70
N HIS A 49 -2.83 17.52 -11.41
CA HIS A 49 -4.22 17.51 -10.89
C HIS A 49 -5.17 16.38 -11.37
N GLN A 50 -4.69 15.45 -12.21
CA GLN A 50 -5.42 14.24 -12.61
C GLN A 50 -4.62 13.03 -12.14
N ARG A 51 -5.00 12.49 -10.98
CA ARG A 51 -4.48 11.19 -10.55
C ARG A 51 -5.20 10.10 -11.33
N ILE A 52 -4.53 9.54 -12.32
CA ILE A 52 -4.99 8.35 -13.02
C ILE A 52 -4.66 7.15 -12.12
N PRO A 53 -5.66 6.35 -11.67
CA PRO A 53 -5.39 5.10 -10.98
C PRO A 53 -4.47 4.22 -11.82
N CYS A 54 -3.39 3.73 -11.23
CA CYS A 54 -2.41 2.89 -11.92
C CYS A 54 -2.35 1.51 -11.29
N THR A 55 -2.19 0.48 -12.13
CA THR A 55 -2.03 -0.90 -11.68
C THR A 55 -0.57 -1.31 -11.80
N VAL A 56 0.01 -1.79 -10.68
CA VAL A 56 1.35 -2.36 -10.61
C VAL A 56 1.22 -3.88 -10.65
N PHE A 57 1.80 -4.49 -11.68
CA PHE A 57 1.82 -5.95 -11.84
C PHE A 57 3.18 -6.51 -11.42
N ASP A 58 3.17 -7.45 -10.48
CA ASP A 58 4.33 -8.24 -10.10
C ASP A 58 4.27 -9.60 -10.81
N LEU A 59 5.11 -9.78 -11.83
CA LEU A 59 5.13 -10.96 -12.68
C LEU A 59 6.08 -12.01 -12.08
N GLY A 60 5.53 -13.13 -11.64
CA GLY A 60 6.28 -14.13 -10.87
C GLY A 60 6.28 -13.84 -9.37
N SER A 61 5.19 -13.26 -8.85
CA SER A 61 5.09 -12.82 -7.45
C SER A 61 5.27 -13.94 -6.42
N GLY A 62 5.17 -15.20 -6.83
CA GLY A 62 5.29 -16.36 -5.94
C GLY A 62 4.30 -16.27 -4.79
N ALA A 63 4.83 -16.24 -3.56
CA ALA A 63 4.03 -16.06 -2.35
C ALA A 63 3.50 -14.62 -2.12
N GLY A 64 3.78 -13.68 -3.03
CA GLY A 64 3.29 -12.31 -2.99
C GLY A 64 4.00 -11.39 -1.99
N ARG A 65 5.15 -11.81 -1.45
CA ARG A 65 5.83 -11.07 -0.36
C ARG A 65 6.29 -9.67 -0.78
N ASP A 66 6.84 -9.55 -1.98
CA ASP A 66 7.41 -8.29 -2.47
C ASP A 66 6.30 -7.33 -2.92
N VAL A 67 5.30 -7.80 -3.66
CA VAL A 67 4.13 -6.98 -4.01
C VAL A 67 3.35 -6.51 -2.78
N CYS A 68 3.19 -7.35 -1.75
CA CYS A 68 2.59 -6.91 -0.48
C CYS A 68 3.44 -5.84 0.22
N TYR A 69 4.76 -6.04 0.27
CA TYR A 69 5.68 -5.05 0.85
C TYR A 69 5.57 -3.69 0.12
N LEU A 70 5.58 -3.69 -1.22
CA LEU A 70 5.44 -2.47 -2.01
C LEU A 70 4.10 -1.78 -1.74
N ALA A 71 2.99 -2.53 -1.70
CA ALA A 71 1.67 -1.99 -1.44
C ALA A 71 1.57 -1.31 -0.05
N GLU A 72 2.08 -1.97 0.98
CA GLU A 72 2.06 -1.45 2.35
C GLU A 72 2.90 -0.18 2.49
N GLU A 73 4.14 -0.20 2.01
CA GLU A 73 5.09 0.92 2.18
C GLU A 73 4.71 2.14 1.33
N THR A 74 4.19 1.93 0.12
CA THR A 74 3.72 3.03 -0.74
C THR A 74 2.42 3.63 -0.22
N LYS A 75 1.51 2.82 0.30
CA LYS A 75 0.28 3.31 0.95
C LYS A 75 0.61 4.09 2.22
N ALA A 76 1.51 3.59 3.06
CA ALA A 76 1.95 4.31 4.26
C ALA A 76 2.60 5.66 3.89
N PHE A 77 3.47 5.67 2.87
CA PHE A 77 4.06 6.91 2.34
C PHE A 77 2.99 7.90 1.85
N TYR A 78 2.02 7.44 1.06
CA TYR A 78 0.94 8.28 0.54
C TYR A 78 0.15 8.96 1.67
N HIS A 79 -0.31 8.19 2.66
CA HIS A 79 -1.09 8.74 3.76
C HIS A 79 -0.29 9.74 4.61
N ASN A 80 0.99 9.46 4.88
CA ASN A 80 1.83 10.31 5.72
C ASN A 80 2.31 11.57 5.01
N SER A 81 2.76 11.45 3.77
CA SER A 81 3.40 12.55 3.05
C SER A 81 2.41 13.43 2.31
N ILE A 82 1.33 12.87 1.78
CA ILE A 82 0.49 13.55 0.80
C ILE A 82 -0.87 13.91 1.40
N GLN A 83 -1.56 12.96 2.02
CA GLN A 83 -2.90 13.22 2.56
C GLN A 83 -2.88 14.24 3.72
N GLN A 84 -1.85 14.19 4.58
CA GLN A 84 -1.70 15.16 5.67
C GLN A 84 -1.45 16.60 5.17
N GLN A 85 -0.85 16.77 3.98
CA GLN A 85 -0.66 18.09 3.37
C GLN A 85 -1.99 18.64 2.86
N GLN A 86 -2.79 17.82 2.19
CA GLN A 86 -4.11 18.22 1.65
C GLN A 86 -5.15 18.52 2.74
N THR A 87 -5.05 17.88 3.91
CA THR A 87 -6.00 18.11 5.01
C THR A 87 -5.83 19.51 5.64
N LYS A 88 -4.68 20.17 5.45
CA LYS A 88 -4.43 21.54 5.97
C LYS A 88 -4.95 22.65 5.04
N GLU A 89 -5.19 22.35 3.77
CA GLU A 89 -5.67 23.29 2.76
C GLU A 89 -7.10 22.91 2.32
N GLN A 90 -8.08 23.46 3.05
CA GLN A 90 -9.53 23.54 2.76
C GLN A 90 -10.20 22.57 1.76
N ASN A 91 -11.21 21.85 2.28
CA ASN A 91 -12.48 21.49 1.62
C ASN A 91 -12.43 21.26 0.09
N LYS A 92 -12.00 20.08 -0.35
CA LYS A 92 -12.44 19.53 -1.63
C LYS A 92 -12.79 18.05 -1.49
N LEU A 93 -14.08 17.78 -1.64
CA LEU A 93 -14.56 16.50 -2.15
C LEU A 93 -13.74 16.16 -3.39
N HIS A 94 -12.89 15.14 -3.34
CA HIS A 94 -12.64 14.20 -4.45
C HIS A 94 -11.56 13.20 -4.02
N CYS A 95 -12.01 11.97 -3.75
CA CYS A 95 -11.25 10.72 -3.66
C CYS A 95 -10.01 10.67 -2.74
N ASN A 96 -10.23 10.33 -1.46
CA ASN A 96 -9.22 9.86 -0.50
C ASN A 96 -8.58 8.51 -0.88
N GLN A 97 -8.67 8.09 -2.14
CA GLN A 97 -8.27 6.75 -2.56
C GLN A 97 -6.79 6.74 -2.93
N PHE A 98 -6.08 5.78 -2.34
CA PHE A 98 -4.70 5.48 -2.71
C PHE A 98 -4.62 5.15 -4.22
N PRO A 99 -3.74 5.81 -5.01
CA PRO A 99 -3.81 5.81 -6.47
C PRO A 99 -3.21 4.57 -7.14
N LEU A 100 -2.60 3.67 -6.36
CA LEU A 100 -2.01 2.44 -6.89
C LEU A 100 -2.84 1.21 -6.50
N HIS A 101 -3.06 0.34 -7.47
CA HIS A 101 -3.58 -1.00 -7.27
C HIS A 101 -2.46 -2.01 -7.54
N PHE A 102 -2.22 -2.94 -6.63
CA PHE A 102 -1.13 -3.91 -6.74
C PHE A 102 -1.70 -5.31 -7.03
N VAL A 103 -1.14 -5.99 -8.03
CA VAL A 103 -1.56 -7.32 -8.47
C VAL A 103 -0.34 -8.22 -8.57
N GLY A 104 -0.29 -9.27 -7.74
CA GLY A 104 0.66 -10.35 -7.88
C GLY A 104 0.16 -11.41 -8.86
N ILE A 105 0.97 -11.72 -9.88
CA ILE A 105 0.70 -12.79 -10.84
C ILE A 105 1.74 -13.87 -10.62
N ASP A 106 1.31 -15.09 -10.32
CA ASP A 106 2.18 -16.25 -10.25
C ASP A 106 1.61 -17.39 -11.09
N ASN A 107 2.48 -18.02 -11.88
CA ASN A 107 2.14 -19.09 -12.83
C ASN A 107 2.70 -20.45 -12.37
N HIS A 108 2.88 -20.67 -11.07
CA HIS A 108 3.44 -21.93 -10.59
C HIS A 108 2.43 -23.10 -10.67
N ASN A 109 2.72 -24.08 -11.53
CA ASN A 109 2.17 -25.45 -11.65
C ASN A 109 0.73 -25.73 -11.16
N GLY A 110 -0.26 -24.99 -11.67
CA GLY A 110 -1.68 -25.26 -11.43
C GLY A 110 -2.66 -24.36 -12.19
N SER A 111 -2.19 -23.22 -12.70
CA SER A 111 -2.99 -22.27 -13.49
C SER A 111 -3.04 -22.60 -15.00
N ALA A 112 -2.55 -23.78 -15.41
CA ALA A 112 -2.60 -24.24 -16.81
C ALA A 112 -3.97 -24.79 -17.23
N ARG A 113 -5.06 -24.15 -16.79
CA ARG A 113 -6.33 -24.16 -17.51
C ARG A 113 -6.70 -22.71 -17.79
N ARG A 114 -6.02 -22.13 -18.79
CA ARG A 114 -6.62 -21.03 -19.55
C ARG A 114 -7.90 -21.62 -20.14
N CYS A 115 -9.05 -21.08 -19.78
CA CYS A 115 -10.33 -21.49 -20.33
C CYS A 115 -10.26 -21.50 -21.87
N GLU A 116 -10.85 -22.52 -22.48
CA GLU A 116 -11.11 -22.61 -23.92
C GLU A 116 -12.10 -21.52 -24.37
#